data_AF-A0A8J6L6U4-F1
#
_entry.id   AF-A0A8J6L6U4-F1
#
_cell.length_a   1.000
_cell.length_b   1.000
_cell.length_c   1.000
_cell.angle_alpha   90.00
_cell.angle_beta   90.00
_cell.angle_gamma   90.00
#
_symmetry.space_group_name_H-M   'P 1'
#
loop_
_entity.id
_entity.type
_entity.pdbx_description
1 polymer ?
#
loop_
_entity_poly.entity_id
_entity_poly.type
_entity_poly.pdbx_seq_one_letter_code
_entity_poly.pdbx_strand_id
1 'polypeptide(L)'
;MDKSEDLLGLPTESLPVAWKIFKAFVFDDEISVTEDELVSYATDDLKLNLDELPAGMKEDLTVILLGYMNLWPGWNEKNDFLNGKFQKEVYFERFQKFMLHKMKSTVVGVYTAAVKDLDKQVVKSPNKSSNLNDGSDPEFSPYAISIQCPPAMLNIIQFSNIGGK
;
A
#
# COMPACT_ATOMS: atom_id res chain seq x y z
N MET A 1 32.79 -3.80 16.24
CA MET A 1 32.90 -5.18 15.70
C MET A 1 31.77 -5.34 14.72
N ASP A 2 31.97 -4.82 13.53
CA ASP A 2 31.06 -4.93 12.38
C ASP A 2 31.20 -6.32 11.78
N LYS A 3 30.16 -7.13 11.90
CA LYS A 3 30.06 -8.47 11.27
C LYS A 3 28.96 -8.54 10.22
N SER A 4 28.34 -7.40 9.89
CA SER A 4 27.15 -7.32 9.05
C SER A 4 27.48 -7.22 7.55
N GLU A 5 28.70 -6.80 7.21
CA GLU A 5 29.10 -6.54 5.82
C GLU A 5 29.54 -7.80 5.06
N ASP A 6 30.14 -8.78 5.75
CA ASP A 6 30.71 -9.98 5.10
C ASP A 6 29.68 -11.10 4.81
N LEU A 7 28.46 -11.02 5.35
CA LEU A 7 27.47 -12.10 5.19
C LEU A 7 26.80 -12.15 3.80
N LEU A 8 27.00 -11.14 2.95
CA LEU A 8 26.33 -11.04 1.65
C LEU A 8 27.24 -11.17 0.43
N GLY A 9 28.58 -11.06 0.57
CA GLY A 9 29.53 -11.35 -0.51
C GLY A 9 29.18 -10.71 -1.86
N LEU A 10 28.90 -9.39 -1.89
CA LEU A 10 28.55 -8.66 -3.11
C LEU A 10 29.60 -7.58 -3.42
N PRO A 11 29.89 -7.34 -4.72
CA PRO A 11 30.93 -6.41 -5.15
C PRO A 11 30.56 -4.95 -4.84
N THR A 12 31.58 -4.12 -4.64
CA THR A 12 31.55 -2.66 -4.38
C THR A 12 31.00 -1.79 -5.53
N GLU A 13 30.30 -2.38 -6.50
CA GLU A 13 29.53 -1.61 -7.49
C GLU A 13 28.21 -1.17 -6.85
N SER A 14 27.74 0.03 -7.20
CA SER A 14 26.55 0.64 -6.59
C SER A 14 25.37 -0.33 -6.60
N LEU A 15 25.01 -0.86 -5.42
CA LEU A 15 23.91 -1.80 -5.27
C LEU A 15 22.61 -1.19 -5.84
N PRO A 16 21.77 -1.99 -6.55
CA PRO A 16 20.47 -1.53 -7.01
C PRO A 16 19.66 -0.94 -5.85
N VAL A 17 18.93 0.16 -6.10
CA VAL A 17 18.12 0.84 -5.06
C VAL A 17 17.17 -0.14 -4.37
N ALA A 18 16.51 -0.99 -5.15
CA ALA A 18 15.66 -2.07 -4.66
C ALA A 18 16.35 -2.95 -3.60
N TRP A 19 17.63 -3.28 -3.82
CA TRP A 19 18.41 -4.10 -2.92
C TRP A 19 18.84 -3.36 -1.66
N LYS A 20 19.22 -2.07 -1.78
CA LYS A 20 19.51 -1.21 -0.62
C LYS A 20 18.32 -1.15 0.33
N ILE A 21 17.13 -0.88 -0.22
CA ILE A 21 15.86 -0.86 0.51
C ILE A 21 15.61 -2.22 1.16
N PHE A 22 15.64 -3.29 0.38
CA PHE A 22 15.39 -4.65 0.88
C PHE A 22 16.33 -5.01 2.05
N LYS A 23 17.62 -4.70 1.93
CA LYS A 23 18.61 -4.94 2.98
C LYS A 23 18.24 -4.17 4.25
N ALA A 24 17.88 -2.89 4.15
CA ALA A 24 17.50 -2.08 5.30
C ALA A 24 16.33 -2.72 6.08
N PHE A 25 15.27 -3.16 5.39
CA PHE A 25 14.15 -3.86 6.04
C PHE A 25 14.54 -5.22 6.63
N VAL A 26 15.36 -6.00 5.92
CA VAL A 26 15.81 -7.31 6.39
C VAL A 26 16.68 -7.21 7.63
N PHE A 27 17.48 -6.15 7.80
CA PHE A 27 18.39 -6.00 8.93
C PHE A 27 17.92 -5.00 9.99
N ASP A 28 16.71 -4.43 9.83
CA ASP A 28 16.20 -3.31 10.66
C ASP A 28 17.20 -2.13 10.70
N ASP A 29 17.80 -1.84 9.55
CA ASP A 29 18.80 -0.79 9.38
C ASP A 29 18.16 0.48 8.77
N GLU A 30 18.87 1.59 8.83
CA GLU A 30 18.41 2.85 8.25
C GLU A 30 18.40 2.76 6.72
N ILE A 31 17.32 3.26 6.10
CA ILE A 31 17.21 3.29 4.64
C ILE A 31 18.13 4.40 4.12
N SER A 32 19.30 4.02 3.62
CA SER A 32 20.29 4.93 3.04
C SER A 32 19.95 5.33 1.58
N VAL A 33 18.69 5.65 1.31
CA VAL A 33 18.18 5.94 -0.04
C VAL A 33 17.51 7.31 -0.02
N THR A 34 17.87 8.15 -0.98
CA THR A 34 17.30 9.49 -1.15
C THR A 34 15.91 9.45 -1.76
N GLU A 35 15.17 10.56 -1.66
CA GLU A 35 13.85 10.68 -2.25
C GLU A 35 13.88 10.49 -3.77
N ASP A 36 14.87 11.09 -4.45
CA ASP A 36 15.05 10.97 -5.90
C ASP A 36 15.34 9.51 -6.33
N GLU A 37 16.13 8.77 -5.56
CA GLU A 37 16.38 7.35 -5.81
C GLU A 37 15.11 6.51 -5.65
N LEU A 38 14.24 6.84 -4.69
CA LEU A 38 12.94 6.18 -4.51
C LEU A 38 11.99 6.48 -5.68
N VAL A 39 12.00 7.71 -6.19
CA VAL A 39 11.21 8.08 -7.38
C VAL A 39 11.74 7.34 -8.62
N SER A 40 13.06 7.29 -8.83
CA SER A 40 13.68 6.50 -9.91
C SER A 40 13.36 5.00 -9.77
N TYR A 41 13.37 4.46 -8.55
CA TYR A 41 12.91 3.08 -8.30
C TYR A 41 11.45 2.87 -8.75
N ALA A 42 10.58 3.85 -8.49
CA ALA A 42 9.19 3.80 -8.93
C ALA A 42 9.05 3.82 -10.46
N THR A 43 9.80 4.69 -11.15
CA THR A 43 9.70 4.83 -12.60
C THR A 43 10.38 3.68 -13.35
N ASP A 44 11.57 3.29 -12.91
CA ASP A 44 12.47 2.46 -13.70
C ASP A 44 12.23 0.97 -13.41
N ASP A 45 12.23 0.61 -12.12
CA ASP A 45 12.06 -0.79 -11.68
C ASP A 45 10.59 -1.20 -11.61
N LEU A 46 9.74 -0.32 -11.08
CA LEU A 46 8.31 -0.59 -10.92
C LEU A 46 7.49 -0.21 -12.18
N LYS A 47 8.12 0.44 -13.16
CA LYS A 47 7.51 0.86 -14.43
C LYS A 47 6.26 1.70 -14.23
N LEU A 48 6.30 2.60 -13.25
CA LEU A 48 5.22 3.51 -12.93
C LEU A 48 5.29 4.72 -13.87
N ASN A 49 4.21 4.99 -14.62
CA ASN A 49 4.12 6.20 -15.41
C ASN A 49 3.64 7.35 -14.52
N LEU A 50 4.56 8.25 -14.13
CA LEU A 50 4.20 9.41 -13.32
C LEU A 50 3.15 10.26 -14.02
N ASP A 51 3.16 10.41 -15.34
CA ASP A 51 2.19 11.28 -16.03
C ASP A 51 0.74 10.82 -15.88
N GLU A 52 0.51 9.54 -15.61
CA GLU A 52 -0.82 8.96 -15.37
C GLU A 52 -1.31 9.10 -13.93
N LEU A 53 -0.44 9.52 -13.01
CA LEU A 53 -0.76 9.73 -11.60
C LEU A 53 -1.38 11.11 -11.33
N PRO A 54 -2.38 11.19 -10.43
CA PRO A 54 -2.86 12.46 -9.87
C PRO A 54 -1.74 13.23 -9.18
N ALA A 55 -1.81 14.57 -9.22
CA ALA A 55 -0.85 15.45 -8.54
C ALA A 55 -0.66 15.08 -7.05
N GLY A 56 -1.75 14.86 -6.31
CA GLY A 56 -1.65 14.47 -4.89
C GLY A 56 -0.98 13.11 -4.66
N MET A 57 -1.17 12.14 -5.56
CA MET A 57 -0.47 10.84 -5.44
C MET A 57 0.99 10.93 -5.84
N LYS A 58 1.38 11.89 -6.70
CA LYS A 58 2.79 12.15 -7.01
C LYS A 58 3.52 12.71 -5.79
N GLU A 59 2.88 13.65 -5.10
CA GLU A 59 3.40 14.27 -3.87
C GLU A 59 3.58 13.23 -2.76
N ASP A 60 2.63 12.30 -2.62
CA ASP A 60 2.68 11.24 -1.60
C ASP A 60 3.36 9.94 -2.05
N LEU A 61 3.95 9.90 -3.25
CA LEU A 61 4.42 8.65 -3.87
C LEU A 61 5.44 7.91 -3.00
N THR A 62 6.40 8.65 -2.44
CA THR A 62 7.45 8.11 -1.57
C THR A 62 6.89 7.55 -0.27
N VAL A 63 5.92 8.24 0.32
CA VAL A 63 5.21 7.76 1.52
C VAL A 63 4.42 6.49 1.21
N ILE A 64 3.73 6.44 0.08
CA ILE A 64 2.97 5.27 -0.38
C ILE A 64 3.91 4.07 -0.58
N LEU A 65 5.06 4.27 -1.24
CA LEU A 65 6.06 3.24 -1.47
C LEU A 65 6.56 2.65 -0.14
N LEU A 66 6.98 3.51 0.80
CA LEU A 66 7.42 3.09 2.13
C LEU A 66 6.31 2.35 2.89
N GLY A 67 5.07 2.81 2.76
CA GLY A 67 3.90 2.14 3.32
C GLY A 67 3.75 0.70 2.80
N TYR A 68 3.84 0.50 1.48
CA TYR A 68 3.77 -0.86 0.92
C TYR A 68 4.96 -1.71 1.29
N MET A 69 6.17 -1.16 1.31
CA MET A 69 7.35 -1.89 1.76
C MET A 69 7.17 -2.43 3.17
N ASN A 70 6.68 -1.60 4.11
CA ASN A 70 6.37 -2.01 5.49
C ASN A 70 5.29 -3.11 5.56
N LEU A 71 4.32 -3.10 4.65
CA LEU A 71 3.21 -4.04 4.63
C LEU A 71 3.52 -5.37 3.92
N TRP A 72 4.77 -5.61 3.48
CA TRP A 72 5.11 -6.88 2.85
C TRP A 72 5.00 -8.04 3.87
N PRO A 73 4.09 -9.02 3.68
CA PRO A 73 3.94 -10.12 4.63
C PRO A 73 5.17 -11.04 4.70
N GLY A 74 6.07 -10.93 3.71
CA GLY A 74 7.33 -11.67 3.70
C GLY A 74 8.17 -11.41 4.94
N TRP A 75 8.07 -10.22 5.57
CA TRP A 75 8.83 -9.90 6.78
C TRP A 75 8.58 -10.85 7.95
N ASN A 76 7.43 -11.52 8.01
CA ASN A 76 7.18 -12.55 9.02
C ASN A 76 8.14 -13.75 8.91
N GLU A 77 8.66 -14.01 7.70
CA GLU A 77 9.63 -15.06 7.40
C GLU A 77 11.09 -14.56 7.49
N LYS A 78 11.32 -13.32 7.95
CA LYS A 78 12.65 -12.71 8.04
C LYS A 78 13.64 -13.52 8.86
N ASN A 79 13.22 -14.09 10.00
CA ASN A 79 14.09 -14.93 10.82
C ASN A 79 14.51 -16.21 10.08
N ASP A 80 13.57 -16.84 9.38
CA ASP A 80 13.86 -18.01 8.56
C ASP A 80 14.82 -17.68 7.41
N PHE A 81 14.67 -16.50 6.80
CA PHE A 81 15.60 -15.99 5.81
C PHE A 81 17.02 -15.79 6.37
N LEU A 82 17.16 -15.11 7.52
CA LEU A 82 18.45 -14.86 8.16
C LEU A 82 19.15 -16.16 8.59
N ASN A 83 18.37 -17.21 8.92
CA ASN A 83 18.87 -18.54 9.21
C ASN A 83 19.29 -19.34 7.95
N GLY A 84 19.20 -18.75 6.76
CA GLY A 84 19.61 -19.37 5.50
C GLY A 84 18.63 -20.40 4.94
N LYS A 85 17.37 -20.42 5.43
CA LYS A 85 16.34 -21.36 4.97
C LYS A 85 15.89 -21.09 3.52
N PHE A 86 16.08 -19.85 3.05
CA PHE A 86 15.73 -19.41 1.70
C PHE A 86 16.96 -18.92 0.95
N GLN A 87 16.97 -19.13 -0.37
CA GLN A 87 17.92 -18.47 -1.26
C GLN A 87 17.63 -16.96 -1.30
N LYS A 88 18.68 -16.15 -1.25
CA LYS A 88 18.60 -14.68 -1.15
C LYS A 88 17.91 -14.07 -2.35
N GLU A 89 18.25 -14.58 -3.52
CA GLU A 89 17.74 -14.13 -4.81
C GLU A 89 16.24 -14.38 -4.90
N VAL A 90 15.78 -15.55 -4.44
CA VAL A 90 14.35 -15.93 -4.47
C VAL A 90 13.53 -15.07 -3.50
N TYR A 91 14.06 -14.81 -2.30
CA TYR A 91 13.36 -14.02 -1.30
C TYR A 91 13.27 -12.54 -1.71
N PHE A 92 14.34 -12.01 -2.29
CA PHE A 92 14.35 -10.67 -2.89
C PHE A 92 13.41 -10.56 -4.11
N GLU A 93 13.39 -11.56 -5.00
CA GLU A 93 12.50 -11.57 -6.16
C GLU A 93 11.02 -11.55 -5.73
N ARG A 94 10.66 -12.25 -4.64
CA ARG A 94 9.31 -12.20 -4.06
C ARG A 94 8.95 -10.79 -3.58
N PHE A 95 9.88 -10.11 -2.92
CA PHE A 95 9.70 -8.71 -2.51
C PHE A 95 9.46 -7.81 -3.72
N GLN A 96 10.31 -7.89 -4.76
CA GLN A 96 10.14 -7.10 -5.97
C GLN A 96 8.80 -7.37 -6.66
N LYS A 97 8.39 -8.64 -6.78
CA LYS A 97 7.08 -9.01 -7.34
C LYS A 97 5.93 -8.43 -6.53
N PHE A 98 6.03 -8.44 -5.20
CA PHE A 98 5.03 -7.84 -4.33
C PHE A 98 4.93 -6.33 -4.54
N MET A 99 6.06 -5.61 -4.55
CA MET A 99 6.08 -4.16 -4.77
C MET A 99 5.50 -3.79 -6.13
N LEU A 100 5.91 -4.49 -7.18
CA LEU A 100 5.39 -4.30 -8.53
C LEU A 100 3.88 -4.54 -8.58
N HIS A 101 3.40 -5.60 -7.95
CA HIS A 101 1.98 -5.92 -7.90
C HIS A 101 1.18 -4.87 -7.12
N LYS A 102 1.64 -4.45 -5.93
CA LYS A 102 0.94 -3.46 -5.10
C LYS A 102 0.88 -2.09 -5.76
N MET A 103 1.97 -1.65 -6.37
CA MET A 103 2.01 -0.38 -7.09
C MET A 103 1.06 -0.41 -8.29
N LYS A 104 1.11 -1.46 -9.13
CA LYS A 104 0.20 -1.55 -10.29
C LYS A 104 -1.27 -1.71 -9.89
N SER A 105 -1.57 -2.58 -8.93
CA SER A 105 -2.96 -2.84 -8.53
C SER A 105 -3.61 -1.64 -7.83
N THR A 106 -2.87 -0.97 -6.94
CA THR A 106 -3.46 0.11 -6.14
C THR A 106 -3.41 1.45 -6.87
N VAL A 107 -2.29 1.79 -7.48
CA VAL A 107 -2.15 3.09 -8.16
C VAL A 107 -2.84 3.08 -9.51
N VAL A 108 -2.73 2.02 -10.31
CA VAL A 108 -3.36 1.99 -11.65
C VAL A 108 -4.77 1.42 -11.57
N GLY A 109 -4.95 0.31 -10.85
CA GLY A 109 -6.24 -0.40 -10.80
C GLY A 109 -7.34 0.34 -10.02
N VAL A 110 -7.07 0.71 -8.77
CA VAL A 110 -8.09 1.38 -7.91
C VAL A 110 -8.37 2.80 -8.40
N TYR A 111 -7.35 3.51 -8.87
CA TYR A 111 -7.53 4.85 -9.44
C TYR A 111 -8.35 4.82 -10.73
N THR A 112 -8.01 3.98 -11.71
CA THR A 112 -8.78 3.91 -12.98
C THR A 112 -10.22 3.47 -12.75
N ALA A 113 -10.48 2.62 -11.75
CA ALA A 113 -11.83 2.28 -11.34
C ALA A 113 -12.57 3.47 -10.70
N ALA A 114 -11.91 4.21 -9.79
CA ALA A 114 -12.48 5.38 -9.13
C ALA A 114 -12.80 6.53 -10.11
N VAL A 115 -11.90 6.81 -11.06
CA VAL A 115 -12.13 7.82 -12.10
C VAL A 115 -13.32 7.45 -12.99
N LYS A 116 -13.40 6.18 -13.41
CA LYS A 116 -14.53 5.68 -14.22
C LYS A 116 -15.87 5.75 -13.48
N ASP A 117 -15.88 5.58 -12.17
CA ASP A 117 -17.11 5.67 -11.38
C ASP A 117 -17.53 7.13 -11.12
N LEU A 118 -16.58 8.06 -11.00
CA LEU A 118 -16.85 9.50 -11.00
C LEU A 118 -17.47 9.96 -12.34
N ASP A 119 -16.90 9.55 -13.47
CA ASP A 119 -17.46 9.87 -14.80
C ASP A 119 -18.88 9.32 -14.99
N LYS A 120 -19.19 8.13 -14.44
CA LYS A 120 -20.56 7.59 -14.48
C LYS A 120 -21.54 8.36 -13.60
N GLN A 121 -21.10 8.97 -12.50
CA GLN A 121 -21.96 9.79 -11.65
C GLN A 121 -22.26 11.15 -12.28
N VAL A 122 -21.31 11.73 -13.02
CA VAL A 122 -21.52 13.01 -13.72
C VAL A 122 -22.56 12.89 -14.84
N VAL A 123 -22.71 11.71 -15.46
CA VAL A 123 -23.70 11.46 -16.54
C VAL A 123 -25.09 11.09 -16.00
N LYS A 124 -25.25 10.87 -14.69
CA LYS A 124 -26.55 10.57 -14.05
C LYS A 124 -26.98 11.67 -13.08
N SER A 125 -27.14 12.89 -13.58
CA SER A 125 -28.09 13.84 -12.98
C SER A 125 -29.40 13.85 -13.76
N PRO A 126 -30.44 13.10 -13.33
CA PRO A 126 -31.80 13.58 -13.41
C PRO A 126 -32.16 14.18 -12.06
N ASN A 127 -32.50 15.47 -12.08
CA ASN A 127 -33.32 16.11 -11.06
C ASN A 127 -34.39 15.15 -10.54
N LYS A 128 -34.24 14.69 -9.30
CA LYS A 128 -35.36 14.22 -8.49
C LYS A 128 -35.06 14.44 -7.02
N SER A 129 -35.33 15.67 -6.60
CA SER A 129 -35.82 15.95 -5.26
C SER A 129 -37.02 15.03 -4.96
N SER A 130 -36.79 13.97 -4.19
CA SER A 130 -37.85 13.34 -3.42
C SER A 130 -37.72 13.84 -1.99
N ASN A 131 -38.50 14.87 -1.67
CA ASN A 131 -38.93 15.14 -0.30
C ASN A 131 -39.51 13.85 0.28
N LEU A 132 -38.93 13.37 1.37
CA LEU A 132 -39.59 12.49 2.32
C LEU A 132 -39.63 13.24 3.65
N ASN A 133 -40.63 14.12 3.76
CA ASN A 133 -41.27 14.36 5.03
C ASN A 133 -42.39 13.33 5.12
N ASP A 134 -42.28 12.35 6.01
CA ASP A 134 -43.46 11.96 6.79
C ASP A 134 -43.02 11.41 8.15
N GLY A 135 -43.75 11.82 9.17
CA GLY A 135 -43.38 11.69 10.56
C GLY A 135 -43.45 10.25 11.05
N SER A 136 -42.38 9.81 11.67
CA SER A 136 -42.40 9.07 12.93
C SER A 136 -40.94 8.91 13.34
N ASP A 137 -40.55 9.57 14.42
CA ASP A 137 -39.27 9.34 15.09
C ASP A 137 -39.26 7.93 15.69
N PRO A 138 -38.29 7.09 15.35
CA PRO A 138 -37.67 6.21 16.32
C PRO A 138 -36.26 6.77 16.55
N GLU A 139 -36.12 7.55 17.63
CA GLU A 139 -34.89 7.73 18.42
C GLU A 139 -33.61 7.28 17.69
N PHE A 140 -33.13 8.10 16.75
CA PHE A 140 -31.90 7.82 16.04
C PHE A 140 -30.76 7.74 17.06
N SER A 141 -30.03 6.64 17.06
CA SER A 141 -28.76 6.57 17.77
C SER A 141 -27.89 7.76 17.31
N PRO A 142 -27.20 8.47 18.23
CA PRO A 142 -26.48 9.71 17.92
C PRO A 142 -25.33 9.57 16.90
N TYR A 143 -25.06 8.35 16.47
CA TYR A 143 -24.00 8.02 15.52
C TYR A 143 -24.57 7.16 14.39
N ALA A 144 -24.23 7.53 13.16
CA ALA A 144 -24.48 6.74 11.96
C ALA A 144 -23.14 6.32 11.37
N ILE A 145 -22.99 5.03 11.04
CA ILE A 145 -21.83 4.50 10.33
C ILE A 145 -22.27 4.21 8.90
N SER A 146 -21.72 4.96 7.93
CA SER A 146 -21.93 4.72 6.51
C SER A 146 -20.76 3.95 5.92
N ILE A 147 -20.99 2.72 5.45
CA ILE A 147 -19.97 1.88 4.82
C ILE A 147 -20.24 1.79 3.32
N GLN A 148 -19.33 2.30 2.49
CA GLN A 148 -19.42 2.24 1.03
C GLN A 148 -18.41 1.21 0.50
N CYS A 149 -18.77 -0.07 0.53
CA CYS A 149 -17.99 -1.13 -0.10
C CYS A 149 -18.91 -2.17 -0.77
N PRO A 150 -18.40 -2.95 -1.75
CA PRO A 150 -19.14 -4.09 -2.30
C PRO A 150 -19.54 -5.08 -1.18
N PRO A 151 -20.74 -5.71 -1.24
CA PRO A 151 -21.25 -6.57 -0.18
C PRO A 151 -20.30 -7.71 0.24
N ALA A 152 -19.49 -8.22 -0.70
CA ALA A 152 -18.54 -9.30 -0.45
C ALA A 152 -17.32 -8.92 0.40
N MET A 153 -17.08 -7.62 0.66
CA MET A 153 -15.96 -7.16 1.48
C MET A 153 -16.31 -7.02 2.96
N LEU A 154 -17.60 -6.99 3.30
CA LEU A 154 -18.05 -6.85 4.68
C LEU A 154 -18.46 -8.21 5.24
N ASN A 155 -17.55 -8.86 5.95
CA ASN A 155 -17.83 -10.17 6.54
C ASN A 155 -18.47 -10.08 7.92
N ILE A 156 -18.01 -9.19 8.80
CA ILE A 156 -18.49 -9.09 10.19
C ILE A 156 -18.43 -7.64 10.66
N ILE A 157 -19.51 -7.17 11.31
CA ILE A 157 -19.52 -5.95 12.15
C ILE A 157 -19.69 -6.43 13.59
N GLN A 158 -18.71 -6.16 14.45
CA GLN A 158 -18.76 -6.50 15.87
C GLN A 158 -18.69 -5.24 16.73
N PHE A 159 -19.70 -5.05 17.59
CA PHE A 159 -19.68 -4.03 18.63
C PHE A 159 -19.32 -4.72 19.95
N SER A 160 -18.26 -4.26 20.62
CA SER A 160 -17.90 -4.70 21.97
C SER A 160 -18.09 -3.55 22.95
N ASN A 161 -18.85 -3.81 24.02
CA ASN A 161 -18.99 -2.85 25.10
C ASN A 161 -17.79 -3.00 26.05
N ILE A 162 -16.81 -2.12 25.92
CA ILE A 162 -15.67 -2.04 26.85
C ILE A 162 -15.99 -0.94 27.87
N GLY A 163 -17.03 -1.12 28.69
CA GLY A 163 -17.40 -0.11 29.68
C GLY A 163 -18.69 -0.39 30.45
N GLY A 164 -18.55 -0.98 31.64
CA GLY A 164 -19.61 -1.11 32.63
C GLY A 164 -19.07 -1.64 33.95
N LYS A 165 -18.33 -0.79 34.67
CA LYS A 165 -18.22 -0.87 36.13
C LYS A 165 -19.26 0.06 36.72
#